data_AF-A0A0B7II79-F1
#
_entry.id   AF-A0A0B7II79-F1
#
_cell.length_a   1.000
_cell.length_b   1.000
_cell.length_c   1.000
_cell.angle_alpha   90.00
_cell.angle_beta   90.00
_cell.angle_gamma   90.00
#
_symmetry.space_group_name_H-M   'P 1'
#
loop_
_entity.id
_entity.type
_entity.pdbx_description
1 polymer ?
#
loop_
_entity_poly.entity_id
_entity_poly.type
_entity_poly.pdbx_seq_one_letter_code
_entity_poly.pdbx_strand_id
1 'polypeptide(L)'
;MLVFGSGPIQGFATTLLIGIVTSLFTAIFITRLLIDYSVNKKHNLTFSTSVTKNFLKGVDFDFLAKRKVAYIASGLVILVSIISLFTVGLNQGIDFVGGRTYQIRFEHEVKPEQIAKDLQPFIGNSEVKTFGATNQIKISTKYKVEEESTEVDNEIQGLLFQGLQKNLPDGFTYEEFIGSSSDSKLGILQSMKVGPTIAEDIKSSAFWSIIGSLIVISLYILFRFRRWQFSLGAVIASAHDVVLVLGIFSLTYSFMPFNMEIDQAFIAAILTVIGYSLNDTVIIFDRIREMMEDSSWTKERINTALNSTLVRTLNTSMTTLAVLLTIFFFGGESLRGFMFAMIVGVVVGTYSSIFIATPLMYDTLDKKLFKKQ
;
A
#
# COMPACT_ATOMS: atom_id res chain seq x y z
N MET A 1 1.25 -9.71 -9.34
CA MET A 1 2.53 -9.60 -8.61
C MET A 1 3.52 -10.72 -8.95
N LEU A 2 3.19 -12.00 -8.75
CA LEU A 2 4.19 -13.08 -8.93
C LEU A 2 4.60 -13.31 -10.39
N VAL A 3 3.69 -13.09 -11.34
CA VAL A 3 3.93 -13.26 -12.79
C VAL A 3 4.47 -11.99 -13.45
N PHE A 4 4.04 -10.81 -12.98
CA PHE A 4 4.32 -9.51 -13.62
C PHE A 4 5.28 -8.62 -12.84
N GLY A 5 5.64 -9.00 -11.61
CA GLY A 5 6.57 -8.23 -10.77
C GLY A 5 7.99 -8.75 -10.90
N SER A 6 8.98 -7.86 -10.81
CA SER A 6 10.40 -8.21 -10.80
C SER A 6 11.04 -7.98 -9.43
N GLY A 7 12.14 -8.67 -9.16
CA GLY A 7 13.01 -8.48 -8.00
C GLY A 7 12.26 -8.40 -6.66
N PRO A 8 12.26 -7.25 -5.96
CA PRO A 8 11.60 -7.09 -4.66
C PRO A 8 10.09 -7.39 -4.67
N ILE A 9 9.36 -7.06 -5.75
CA ILE A 9 7.92 -7.34 -5.84
C ILE A 9 7.67 -8.85 -5.84
N GLN A 10 8.50 -9.61 -6.56
CA GLN A 10 8.36 -11.06 -6.63
C GLN A 10 8.66 -11.70 -5.27
N GLY A 11 9.66 -11.19 -4.54
CA GLY A 11 9.95 -11.60 -3.16
C GLY A 11 8.78 -11.32 -2.22
N PHE A 12 8.19 -10.12 -2.30
CA PHE A 12 6.99 -9.75 -1.55
C PHE A 12 5.81 -10.68 -1.88
N ALA A 13 5.55 -10.95 -3.16
CA ALA A 13 4.47 -11.84 -3.58
C ALA A 13 4.66 -13.28 -3.08
N THR A 14 5.91 -13.76 -3.10
CA THR A 14 6.25 -15.12 -2.66
C THR A 14 6.08 -15.26 -1.15
N THR A 15 6.56 -14.30 -0.38
CA THR A 15 6.37 -14.28 1.09
C THR A 15 4.90 -14.16 1.46
N LEU A 16 4.13 -13.35 0.74
CA LEU A 16 2.67 -13.25 0.91
C LEU A 16 1.98 -14.60 0.63
N LEU A 17 2.34 -15.29 -0.45
CA LEU A 17 1.76 -16.60 -0.80
C LEU A 17 2.04 -17.65 0.28
N ILE A 18 3.29 -17.76 0.73
CA ILE A 18 3.69 -18.65 1.82
C ILE A 18 2.93 -18.28 3.10
N GLY A 19 2.82 -16.99 3.40
CA GLY A 19 2.05 -16.47 4.53
C GLY A 19 0.58 -16.86 4.49
N ILE A 20 -0.08 -16.77 3.32
CA ILE A 20 -1.48 -17.17 3.14
C ILE A 20 -1.65 -18.68 3.39
N VAL A 21 -0.79 -19.51 2.80
CA VAL A 21 -0.88 -20.98 2.97
C VAL A 21 -0.63 -21.41 4.42
N THR A 22 0.42 -20.87 5.05
CA THR A 22 0.79 -21.21 6.42
C THR A 22 -0.23 -20.68 7.43
N SER A 23 -0.75 -19.46 7.24
CA SER A 23 -1.81 -18.91 8.08
C SER A 23 -3.13 -19.67 7.95
N LEU A 24 -3.52 -20.09 6.74
CA LEU A 24 -4.71 -20.92 6.52
C LEU A 24 -4.59 -22.26 7.26
N PHE A 25 -3.45 -22.94 7.12
CA PHE A 25 -3.18 -24.19 7.83
C PHE A 25 -3.24 -24.00 9.35
N THR A 26 -2.59 -22.96 9.87
CA THR A 26 -2.55 -22.69 11.31
C THR A 26 -3.92 -22.30 11.87
N ALA A 27 -4.66 -21.46 11.15
CA ALA A 27 -5.99 -20.99 11.55
C ALA A 27 -7.04 -22.13 11.57
N ILE A 28 -6.97 -23.07 10.62
CA ILE A 28 -7.95 -24.15 10.52
C ILE A 28 -7.53 -25.37 11.35
N PHE A 29 -6.30 -25.85 11.18
CA PHE A 29 -5.86 -27.11 11.76
C PHE A 29 -5.28 -26.94 13.16
N ILE A 30 -4.25 -26.09 13.31
CA ILE A 30 -3.55 -25.93 14.59
C ILE A 30 -4.46 -25.32 15.65
N THR A 31 -5.21 -24.27 15.31
CA THR A 31 -6.14 -23.63 16.24
C THR A 31 -7.21 -24.62 16.73
N ARG A 32 -7.79 -25.42 15.82
CA ARG A 32 -8.76 -26.45 16.18
C ARG A 32 -8.16 -27.52 17.09
N LEU A 33 -6.97 -28.01 16.76
CA LEU A 33 -6.25 -28.99 17.60
C LEU A 33 -6.03 -28.47 19.02
N LEU A 34 -5.60 -27.20 19.17
CA LEU A 34 -5.37 -26.59 20.48
C LEU A 34 -6.67 -26.39 21.26
N ILE A 35 -7.74 -25.94 20.61
CA ILE A 35 -9.05 -25.78 21.24
C ILE A 35 -9.61 -27.13 21.68
N ASP A 36 -9.63 -28.13 20.81
CA ASP A 36 -10.14 -29.47 21.10
C ASP A 36 -9.34 -30.12 22.24
N TYR A 37 -8.01 -29.98 22.23
CA TYR A 37 -7.15 -30.42 23.33
C TYR A 37 -7.51 -29.75 24.66
N SER A 38 -7.68 -28.43 24.66
CA SER A 38 -7.97 -27.66 25.87
C SER A 38 -9.37 -27.96 26.43
N VAL A 39 -10.36 -28.17 25.55
CA VAL A 39 -11.71 -28.60 25.92
C VAL A 39 -11.70 -30.01 26.52
N ASN A 40 -10.96 -30.95 25.90
CA ASN A 40 -10.80 -32.32 26.43
C ASN A 40 -10.15 -32.35 27.81
N LYS A 41 -9.23 -31.41 28.08
CA LYS A 41 -8.61 -31.23 29.41
C LYS A 41 -9.46 -30.41 30.40
N LYS A 42 -10.67 -30.01 30.02
CA LYS A 42 -11.58 -29.18 30.84
C LYS A 42 -10.95 -27.87 31.34
N HIS A 43 -10.05 -27.28 30.56
CA HIS A 43 -9.52 -25.96 30.89
C HIS A 43 -10.59 -24.88 30.69
N ASN A 44 -10.59 -23.87 31.54
CA ASN A 44 -11.47 -22.70 31.39
C ASN A 44 -10.92 -21.77 30.30
N LEU A 45 -11.50 -21.83 29.11
CA LEU A 45 -11.17 -20.95 27.99
C LEU A 45 -11.92 -19.61 28.11
N THR A 46 -11.19 -18.51 28.24
CA THR A 46 -11.76 -17.15 28.23
C THR A 46 -11.24 -16.39 27.02
N PHE A 47 -12.15 -15.91 26.16
CA PHE A 47 -11.81 -15.21 24.90
C PHE A 47 -11.99 -13.70 24.96
N SER A 48 -12.15 -13.14 26.16
CA SER A 48 -12.33 -11.70 26.37
C SER A 48 -11.51 -11.24 27.57
N THR A 49 -11.00 -10.02 27.50
CA THR A 49 -10.37 -9.32 28.63
C THR A 49 -11.38 -8.36 29.22
N SER A 50 -11.10 -7.81 30.41
CA SER A 50 -11.97 -6.81 31.05
C SER A 50 -12.23 -5.59 30.16
N VAL A 51 -11.29 -5.24 29.29
CA VAL A 51 -11.40 -4.11 28.35
C VAL A 51 -12.23 -4.47 27.11
N THR A 52 -12.20 -5.74 26.66
CA THR A 52 -12.84 -6.14 25.38
C THR A 52 -14.19 -6.84 25.55
N LYS A 53 -14.56 -7.27 26.76
CA LYS A 53 -15.76 -8.08 27.03
C LYS A 53 -17.09 -7.49 26.52
N ASN A 54 -17.20 -6.17 26.47
CA ASN A 54 -18.39 -5.45 25.99
C ASN A 54 -18.10 -4.53 24.80
N PHE A 55 -16.92 -4.65 24.18
CA PHE A 55 -16.55 -3.79 23.05
C PHE A 55 -17.53 -4.00 21.89
N LEU A 56 -18.27 -2.94 21.54
CA LEU A 56 -19.26 -2.93 20.45
C LEU A 56 -20.28 -4.10 20.53
N LYS A 57 -20.67 -4.51 21.73
CA LYS A 57 -21.71 -5.53 21.91
C LYS A 57 -23.09 -4.88 21.82
N GLY A 58 -23.91 -5.33 20.87
CA GLY A 58 -25.30 -4.86 20.71
C GLY A 58 -25.46 -3.48 20.07
N VAL A 59 -24.46 -3.01 19.32
CA VAL A 59 -24.62 -1.82 18.47
C VAL A 59 -25.57 -2.09 17.31
N ASP A 60 -26.46 -1.14 17.07
CA ASP A 60 -27.43 -1.15 15.98
C ASP A 60 -27.34 0.17 15.20
N PHE A 61 -26.28 0.30 14.40
CA PHE A 61 -26.09 1.46 13.55
C PHE A 61 -26.88 1.32 12.25
N ASP A 62 -27.64 2.36 11.88
CA ASP A 62 -28.28 2.47 10.56
C ASP A 62 -27.31 3.05 9.53
N PHE A 63 -26.42 2.20 9.01
CA PHE A 63 -25.44 2.56 7.99
C PHE A 63 -26.12 3.00 6.68
N LEU A 64 -27.16 2.28 6.25
CA LEU A 64 -27.84 2.55 4.98
C LEU A 64 -28.64 3.88 4.99
N ALA A 65 -29.10 4.37 6.14
CA ALA A 65 -29.67 5.72 6.23
C ALA A 65 -28.63 6.80 5.95
N LYS A 66 -27.39 6.60 6.43
CA LYS A 66 -26.29 7.58 6.30
C LYS A 66 -25.54 7.50 4.98
N ARG A 67 -25.90 6.57 4.07
CA ARG A 67 -25.18 6.37 2.81
C ARG A 67 -25.02 7.62 1.95
N LYS A 68 -26.03 8.50 1.90
CA LYS A 68 -25.95 9.75 1.13
C LYS A 68 -24.85 10.67 1.67
N VAL A 69 -24.73 10.75 3.00
CA VAL A 69 -23.67 11.53 3.66
C VAL A 69 -22.31 10.90 3.36
N ALA A 70 -22.20 9.58 3.43
CA ALA A 70 -20.97 8.87 3.07
C ALA A 70 -20.56 9.11 1.60
N TYR A 71 -21.49 9.05 0.65
CA TYR A 71 -21.21 9.33 -0.76
C TYR A 71 -20.76 10.77 -0.99
N ILE A 72 -21.38 11.75 -0.32
CA ILE A 72 -20.97 13.15 -0.42
C ILE A 72 -19.57 13.33 0.16
N ALA A 73 -19.30 12.80 1.35
CA ALA A 73 -18.01 12.88 2.00
C ALA A 73 -16.91 12.23 1.14
N SER A 74 -17.10 10.97 0.72
CA SER A 74 -16.17 10.28 -0.17
C SER A 74 -16.01 10.95 -1.53
N GLY A 75 -17.10 11.48 -2.10
CA GLY A 75 -17.06 12.23 -3.36
C GLY A 75 -16.20 13.49 -3.26
N LEU A 76 -16.28 14.22 -2.14
CA LEU A 76 -15.42 15.38 -1.89
C LEU A 76 -13.96 14.99 -1.76
N VAL A 77 -13.64 13.92 -1.00
CA VAL A 77 -12.24 13.49 -0.84
C VAL A 77 -11.68 12.95 -2.16
N ILE A 78 -12.47 12.21 -2.96
CA ILE A 78 -12.09 11.81 -4.32
C ILE A 78 -11.85 13.04 -5.19
N LEU A 79 -12.72 14.04 -5.14
CA LEU A 79 -12.57 15.26 -5.94
C LEU A 79 -11.25 15.97 -5.60
N VAL A 80 -10.95 16.15 -4.31
CA VAL A 80 -9.68 16.72 -3.84
C VAL A 80 -8.49 15.86 -4.31
N SER A 81 -8.61 14.54 -4.22
CA SER A 81 -7.58 13.59 -4.67
C SER A 81 -7.30 13.74 -6.17
N ILE A 82 -8.34 13.79 -7.00
CA ILE A 82 -8.23 13.97 -8.44
C ILE A 82 -7.61 15.33 -8.77
N ILE A 83 -8.07 16.41 -8.12
CA ILE A 83 -7.49 17.75 -8.32
C ILE A 83 -6.00 17.74 -7.98
N SER A 84 -5.59 17.12 -6.87
CA SER A 84 -4.19 16.99 -6.50
C SER A 84 -3.38 16.22 -7.55
N LEU A 85 -3.91 15.09 -8.04
CA LEU A 85 -3.24 14.27 -9.05
C LEU A 85 -3.00 15.03 -10.37
N PHE A 86 -3.88 15.96 -10.76
CA PHE A 86 -3.71 16.78 -11.95
C PHE A 86 -2.87 18.05 -11.74
N THR A 87 -2.85 18.61 -10.52
CA THR A 87 -2.17 19.88 -10.24
C THR A 87 -0.77 19.71 -9.64
N VAL A 88 -0.65 18.82 -8.65
CA VAL A 88 0.61 18.50 -7.97
C VAL A 88 1.30 17.32 -8.64
N GLY A 89 0.52 16.32 -9.06
CA GLY A 89 1.05 15.10 -9.66
C GLY A 89 1.54 14.11 -8.60
N LEU A 90 2.28 13.11 -9.07
CA LEU A 90 2.87 12.06 -8.23
C LEU A 90 4.38 12.13 -8.33
N ASN A 91 5.05 11.95 -7.19
CA ASN A 91 6.50 11.84 -7.17
C ASN A 91 6.93 10.47 -7.71
N GLN A 92 7.15 10.38 -9.02
CA GLN A 92 7.51 9.13 -9.69
C GLN A 92 9.00 8.85 -9.52
N GLY A 93 9.32 7.71 -8.88
CA GLY A 93 10.70 7.24 -8.73
C GLY A 93 11.29 6.79 -10.07
N ILE A 94 12.60 6.52 -10.08
CA ILE A 94 13.37 6.13 -11.28
C ILE A 94 12.80 4.92 -12.02
N ASP A 95 12.06 4.04 -11.33
CA ASP A 95 11.39 2.88 -11.92
C ASP A 95 10.33 3.26 -12.98
N PHE A 96 9.77 4.47 -12.92
CA PHE A 96 8.69 4.95 -13.80
C PHE A 96 9.10 6.04 -14.78
N VAL A 97 10.23 6.69 -14.52
CA VAL A 97 10.73 7.84 -15.31
C VAL A 97 12.09 7.57 -15.93
N GLY A 98 12.74 6.46 -15.58
CA GLY A 98 14.12 6.18 -15.91
C GLY A 98 15.10 7.03 -15.11
N GLY A 99 16.35 6.61 -15.06
CA GLY A 99 17.45 7.37 -14.48
C GLY A 99 18.41 6.51 -13.68
N ARG A 100 19.16 7.17 -12.79
CA ARG A 100 20.17 6.55 -11.95
C ARG A 100 19.93 6.90 -10.49
N THR A 101 20.16 5.92 -9.64
CA THR A 101 20.12 6.08 -8.19
C THR A 101 21.44 5.66 -7.58
N TYR A 102 21.93 6.44 -6.64
CA TYR A 102 23.13 6.17 -5.87
C TYR A 102 22.81 6.23 -4.38
N GLN A 103 23.15 5.18 -3.64
CA GLN A 103 23.15 5.20 -2.18
C GLN A 103 24.55 5.56 -1.71
N ILE A 104 24.67 6.64 -0.95
CA ILE A 104 25.96 7.18 -0.51
C ILE A 104 25.98 7.26 1.02
N ARG A 105 27.06 6.77 1.62
CA ARG A 105 27.32 6.89 3.05
C ARG A 105 28.40 7.92 3.33
N PHE A 106 28.12 8.81 4.27
CA PHE A 106 29.03 9.81 4.81
C PHE A 106 29.52 9.40 6.19
N GLU A 107 30.60 10.03 6.62
CA GLU A 107 31.13 9.84 7.98
C GLU A 107 30.20 10.46 9.02
N HIS A 108 29.65 11.63 8.71
CA HIS A 108 28.78 12.41 9.60
C HIS A 108 27.36 12.51 9.04
N GLU A 109 26.42 12.92 9.90
CA GLU A 109 25.06 13.23 9.47
C GLU A 109 25.04 14.37 8.45
N VAL A 110 24.28 14.17 7.37
CA VAL A 110 24.12 15.13 6.28
C VAL A 110 22.67 15.51 6.09
N LYS A 111 22.42 16.77 5.73
CA LYS A 111 21.07 17.26 5.45
C LYS A 111 20.75 17.09 3.96
N PRO A 112 19.71 16.32 3.58
CA PRO A 112 19.36 16.08 2.18
C PRO A 112 19.18 17.35 1.36
N GLU A 113 18.60 18.40 1.94
CA GLU A 113 18.36 19.68 1.27
C GLU A 113 19.67 20.41 0.93
N GLN A 114 20.68 20.27 1.78
CA GLN A 114 22.00 20.86 1.54
C GLN A 114 22.71 20.09 0.42
N ILE A 115 22.66 18.76 0.47
CA ILE A 115 23.25 17.91 -0.56
C ILE A 115 22.60 18.15 -1.93
N ALA A 116 21.27 18.27 -1.98
CA ALA A 116 20.55 18.59 -3.22
C ALA A 116 21.00 19.94 -3.81
N LYS A 117 21.22 20.95 -2.96
CA LYS A 117 21.76 22.26 -3.38
C LYS A 117 23.19 22.18 -3.87
N ASP A 118 24.03 21.41 -3.18
CA ASP A 118 25.44 21.24 -3.56
C ASP A 118 25.58 20.48 -4.90
N LEU A 119 24.65 19.59 -5.22
CA LEU A 119 24.60 18.83 -6.47
C LEU A 119 23.94 19.56 -7.64
N GLN A 120 23.08 20.54 -7.36
CA GLN A 120 22.31 21.27 -8.38
C GLN A 120 23.17 21.86 -9.51
N PRO A 121 24.36 22.44 -9.26
CA PRO A 121 25.23 22.97 -10.32
C PRO A 121 25.83 21.89 -11.24
N PHE A 122 25.89 20.64 -10.79
CA PHE A 122 26.61 19.56 -11.47
C PHE A 122 25.67 18.64 -12.25
N ILE A 123 24.63 18.15 -11.60
CA ILE A 123 23.70 17.14 -12.17
C ILE A 123 22.27 17.68 -12.32
N GLY A 124 22.08 18.98 -12.08
CA GLY A 124 20.76 19.62 -12.10
C GLY A 124 19.88 19.22 -10.93
N ASN A 125 18.56 19.26 -11.14
CA ASN A 125 17.61 18.86 -10.12
C ASN A 125 17.73 17.35 -9.85
N SER A 126 18.22 17.01 -8.66
CA SER A 126 18.28 15.65 -8.15
C SER A 126 17.40 15.51 -6.92
N GLU A 127 16.81 14.34 -6.77
CA GLU A 127 16.04 13.99 -5.59
C GLU A 127 16.97 13.37 -4.57
N VAL A 128 17.14 14.04 -3.44
CA VAL A 128 18.02 13.59 -2.36
C VAL A 128 17.19 13.36 -1.11
N LYS A 129 17.26 12.15 -0.57
CA LYS A 129 16.54 11.75 0.65
C LYS A 129 17.41 10.90 1.54
N THR A 130 17.18 10.97 2.85
CA THR A 130 17.81 10.05 3.81
C THR A 130 17.40 8.61 3.50
N PHE A 131 18.35 7.69 3.63
CA PHE A 131 18.16 6.26 3.39
C PHE A 131 18.78 5.45 4.53
N GLY A 132 17.95 5.12 5.52
CA GLY A 132 18.37 4.29 6.65
C GLY A 132 18.89 5.12 7.80
N ALA A 133 20.21 5.29 7.92
CA ALA A 133 20.84 6.10 8.97
C ALA A 133 20.98 7.57 8.52
N THR A 134 21.11 8.51 9.46
CA THR A 134 21.17 9.96 9.16
C THR A 134 22.41 10.38 8.37
N ASN A 135 23.41 9.50 8.24
CA ASN A 135 24.60 9.66 7.41
C ASN A 135 24.52 8.91 6.06
N GLN A 136 23.35 8.40 5.68
CA GLN A 136 23.15 7.71 4.41
C GLN A 136 22.05 8.39 3.63
N ILE A 137 22.33 8.68 2.36
CA ILE A 137 21.35 9.29 1.47
C ILE A 137 21.20 8.48 0.19
N LYS A 138 20.01 8.51 -0.36
CA LYS A 138 19.69 8.08 -1.71
C LYS A 138 19.61 9.34 -2.59
N ILE A 139 20.40 9.36 -3.66
CA ILE A 139 20.35 10.40 -4.69
C ILE A 139 19.77 9.76 -5.95
N SER A 140 18.65 10.27 -6.43
CA SER A 140 18.03 9.88 -7.69
C SER A 140 18.13 11.01 -8.70
N THR A 141 18.67 10.73 -9.88
CA THR A 141 18.88 11.72 -10.94
C THR A 141 18.38 11.20 -12.29
N LYS A 142 17.83 12.13 -13.07
CA LYS A 142 17.40 11.92 -14.47
C LYS A 142 18.44 12.46 -15.46
N TYR A 143 19.62 12.83 -14.98
CA TYR A 143 20.69 13.37 -15.82
C TYR A 143 21.06 12.36 -16.92
N LYS A 144 20.96 12.82 -18.17
CA LYS A 144 21.22 12.04 -19.39
C LYS A 144 20.56 10.65 -19.35
N VAL A 145 19.27 10.59 -19.01
CA VAL A 145 18.51 9.34 -18.90
C VAL A 145 18.42 8.56 -20.23
N GLU A 146 18.43 9.27 -21.36
CA GLU A 146 18.40 8.67 -22.71
C GLU A 146 19.74 8.05 -23.13
N GLU A 147 20.83 8.39 -22.44
CA GLU A 147 22.17 7.87 -22.73
C GLU A 147 22.54 6.78 -21.71
N GLU A 148 22.49 5.52 -22.16
CA GLU A 148 22.74 4.35 -21.30
C GLU A 148 24.22 3.95 -21.18
N SER A 149 25.13 4.72 -21.77
CA SER A 149 26.54 4.34 -21.89
C SER A 149 27.30 4.41 -20.55
N THR A 150 28.34 3.59 -20.41
CA THR A 150 29.18 3.53 -19.20
C THR A 150 29.93 4.85 -18.98
N GLU A 151 30.19 5.60 -20.04
CA GLU A 151 30.82 6.93 -19.97
C GLU A 151 29.96 7.91 -19.18
N VAL A 152 28.64 7.88 -19.37
CA VAL A 152 27.69 8.71 -18.60
C VAL A 152 27.62 8.26 -17.14
N ASP A 153 27.71 6.95 -16.88
CA ASP A 153 27.75 6.41 -15.52
C ASP A 153 28.98 6.94 -14.77
N ASN A 154 30.15 6.95 -15.42
CA ASN A 154 31.41 7.48 -14.89
C ASN A 154 31.38 9.02 -14.75
N GLU A 155 30.80 9.72 -15.72
CA GLU A 155 30.61 11.18 -15.66
C GLU A 155 29.80 11.56 -14.43
N ILE A 156 28.66 10.90 -14.19
CA ILE A 156 27.81 11.19 -13.03
C ILE A 156 28.54 10.88 -11.73
N GLN A 157 29.25 9.76 -11.64
CA GLN A 157 30.05 9.45 -10.45
C GLN A 157 31.11 10.53 -10.18
N GLY A 158 31.79 11.02 -11.22
CA GLY A 158 32.74 12.12 -11.11
C GLY A 158 32.10 13.43 -10.65
N LEU A 159 30.93 13.78 -11.21
CA LEU A 159 30.15 14.95 -10.82
C LEU A 159 29.64 14.84 -9.38
N LEU A 160 29.20 13.66 -8.96
CA LEU A 160 28.80 13.38 -7.57
C LEU A 160 29.98 13.56 -6.62
N PHE A 161 31.15 13.02 -6.95
CA PHE A 161 32.35 13.19 -6.14
C PHE A 161 32.73 14.68 -5.98
N GLN A 162 32.71 15.44 -7.08
CA GLN A 162 33.00 16.88 -7.05
C GLN A 162 31.98 17.67 -6.21
N GLY A 163 30.68 17.41 -6.39
CA GLY A 163 29.63 18.11 -5.65
C GLY A 163 29.58 17.74 -4.17
N LEU A 164 29.99 16.53 -3.81
CA LEU A 164 29.96 16.01 -2.44
C LEU A 164 31.27 16.17 -1.68
N GLN A 165 32.33 16.66 -2.32
CA GLN A 165 33.67 16.74 -1.73
C GLN A 165 33.70 17.43 -0.36
N LYS A 166 32.86 18.45 -0.15
CA LYS A 166 32.73 19.18 1.13
C LYS A 166 32.21 18.34 2.30
N ASN A 167 31.51 17.24 1.99
CA ASN A 167 30.87 16.35 2.95
C ASN A 167 31.64 15.03 3.13
N LEU A 168 32.70 14.84 2.35
CA LEU A 168 33.59 13.68 2.42
C LEU A 168 34.82 14.01 3.28
N PRO A 169 35.51 13.00 3.84
CA PRO A 169 36.72 13.22 4.63
C PRO A 169 37.82 13.94 3.83
N ASP A 170 38.69 14.68 4.53
CA ASP A 170 39.83 15.35 3.90
C ASP A 170 40.78 14.33 3.26
N GLY A 171 41.10 14.52 1.97
CA GLY A 171 41.96 13.62 1.21
C GLY A 171 41.26 12.38 0.63
N PHE A 172 39.94 12.25 0.79
CA PHE A 172 39.17 11.15 0.21
C PHE A 172 39.25 11.15 -1.32
N THR A 173 39.63 10.01 -1.91
CA THR A 173 39.89 9.90 -3.35
C THR A 173 38.65 9.44 -4.13
N TYR A 174 38.65 9.67 -5.45
CA TYR A 174 37.58 9.18 -6.32
C TYR A 174 37.46 7.64 -6.30
N GLU A 175 38.60 6.94 -6.27
CA GLU A 175 38.64 5.47 -6.25
C GLU A 175 38.04 4.89 -4.96
N GLU A 176 38.29 5.55 -3.82
CA GLU A 176 37.65 5.21 -2.55
C GLU A 176 36.14 5.52 -2.57
N PHE A 177 35.74 6.62 -3.19
CA PHE A 177 34.33 7.02 -3.31
C PHE A 177 33.48 6.06 -4.13
N ILE A 178 34.02 5.50 -5.21
CA ILE A 178 33.32 4.48 -6.01
C ILE A 178 33.44 3.06 -5.43
N GLY A 179 34.13 2.89 -4.30
CA GLY A 179 34.25 1.61 -3.60
C GLY A 179 35.25 0.62 -4.21
N SER A 180 36.26 1.10 -4.96
CA SER A 180 37.22 0.22 -5.65
C SER A 180 38.37 -0.28 -4.77
N SER A 181 38.61 0.32 -3.60
CA SER A 181 39.91 0.15 -2.91
C SER A 181 39.94 0.08 -1.37
N SER A 182 38.83 -0.01 -0.62
CA SER A 182 38.96 -0.15 0.84
C SER A 182 37.79 -0.82 1.59
N ASP A 183 38.13 -1.40 2.75
CA ASP A 183 37.25 -1.81 3.86
C ASP A 183 36.40 -0.65 4.46
N SER A 184 36.54 0.57 3.92
CA SER A 184 35.80 1.73 4.38
C SER A 184 34.37 1.68 3.82
N LYS A 185 33.37 1.75 4.71
CA LYS A 185 31.96 1.70 4.31
C LYS A 185 31.44 3.08 3.86
N LEU A 186 32.30 3.96 3.36
CA LEU A 186 32.00 5.35 2.98
C LEU A 186 31.96 5.48 1.45
N GLY A 187 31.28 6.51 0.93
CA GLY A 187 31.09 6.69 -0.51
C GLY A 187 29.88 5.93 -1.06
N ILE A 188 29.91 5.58 -2.35
CA ILE A 188 28.81 4.91 -3.05
C ILE A 188 28.73 3.45 -2.56
N LEU A 189 27.65 3.13 -1.86
CA LEU A 189 27.33 1.78 -1.42
C LEU A 189 26.63 0.95 -2.50
N GLN A 190 25.78 1.60 -3.27
CA GLN A 190 24.98 0.95 -4.29
C GLN A 190 24.67 1.94 -5.41
N SER A 191 24.76 1.48 -6.66
CA SER A 191 24.27 2.20 -7.83
C SER A 191 23.21 1.35 -8.54
N MET A 192 22.18 2.01 -9.04
CA MET A 192 21.10 1.40 -9.82
C MET A 192 20.80 2.26 -11.03
N LYS A 193 20.62 1.65 -12.19
CA LYS A 193 20.24 2.32 -13.45
C LYS A 193 18.96 1.68 -13.99
N VAL A 194 18.02 2.52 -14.39
CA VAL A 194 16.79 2.12 -15.08
C VAL A 194 16.71 2.88 -16.39
N GLY A 195 16.71 2.15 -17.51
CA GLY A 195 16.59 2.72 -18.85
C GLY A 195 15.17 3.21 -19.17
N PRO A 196 15.00 4.17 -20.11
CA PRO A 196 13.68 4.69 -20.49
C PRO A 196 12.69 3.61 -20.94
N THR A 197 13.14 2.65 -21.75
CA THR A 197 12.30 1.54 -22.24
C THR A 197 11.83 0.65 -21.10
N ILE A 198 12.72 0.34 -20.16
CA ILE A 198 12.39 -0.47 -18.98
C ILE A 198 11.41 0.28 -18.07
N ALA A 199 11.57 1.60 -17.91
CA ALA A 199 10.65 2.42 -17.13
C ALA A 199 9.24 2.45 -17.75
N GLU A 200 9.14 2.57 -19.07
CA GLU A 200 7.86 2.52 -19.78
C GLU A 200 7.19 1.14 -19.67
N ASP A 201 7.97 0.06 -19.77
CA ASP A 201 7.49 -1.31 -19.57
C ASP A 201 6.96 -1.52 -18.14
N ILE A 202 7.67 -1.02 -17.12
CA ILE A 202 7.24 -1.07 -15.72
C ILE A 202 5.94 -0.29 -15.52
N LYS A 203 5.86 0.92 -16.08
CA LYS A 203 4.69 1.79 -16.00
C LYS A 203 3.45 1.16 -16.62
N SER A 204 3.59 0.65 -17.84
CA SER A 204 2.53 -0.06 -18.55
C SER A 204 2.10 -1.31 -17.78
N SER A 205 3.06 -2.13 -17.32
CA SER A 205 2.80 -3.34 -16.55
C SER A 205 2.09 -3.06 -15.22
N ALA A 206 2.45 -1.97 -14.54
CA ALA A 206 1.80 -1.53 -13.32
C ALA A 206 0.33 -1.14 -13.57
N PHE A 207 0.08 -0.36 -14.62
CA PHE A 207 -1.27 0.04 -15.03
C PHE A 207 -2.14 -1.18 -15.36
N TRP A 208 -1.64 -2.08 -16.22
CA TRP A 208 -2.35 -3.31 -16.58
C TRP A 208 -2.54 -4.27 -15.40
N SER A 209 -1.60 -4.31 -14.45
CA SER A 209 -1.74 -5.11 -13.23
C SER A 209 -2.89 -4.63 -12.35
N ILE A 210 -3.06 -3.32 -12.19
CA ILE A 210 -4.16 -2.74 -11.40
C ILE A 210 -5.50 -3.04 -12.09
N ILE A 211 -5.64 -2.71 -13.38
CA ILE A 211 -6.87 -2.97 -14.14
C ILE A 211 -7.20 -4.47 -14.17
N GLY A 212 -6.20 -5.31 -14.46
CA GLY A 212 -6.33 -6.76 -14.46
C GLY A 212 -6.77 -7.30 -13.09
N SER A 213 -6.25 -6.76 -11.99
CA SER A 213 -6.67 -7.15 -10.64
C SER A 213 -8.14 -6.82 -10.38
N LEU A 214 -8.62 -5.63 -10.79
CA LEU A 214 -10.02 -5.24 -10.66
C LEU A 214 -10.94 -6.14 -11.49
N ILE A 215 -10.52 -6.55 -12.69
CA ILE A 215 -11.28 -7.50 -13.52
C ILE A 215 -11.34 -8.88 -12.86
N VAL A 216 -10.20 -9.41 -12.39
CA VAL A 216 -10.16 -10.72 -11.72
C VAL A 216 -11.05 -10.72 -10.48
N ILE A 217 -11.00 -9.64 -9.70
CA ILE A 217 -11.86 -9.42 -8.53
C ILE A 217 -13.33 -9.35 -8.93
N SER A 218 -13.65 -8.57 -9.96
CA SER A 218 -15.00 -8.44 -10.49
C SER A 218 -15.59 -9.81 -10.85
N LEU A 219 -14.82 -10.63 -11.58
CA LEU A 219 -15.21 -11.98 -11.97
C LEU A 219 -15.34 -12.90 -10.76
N TYR A 220 -14.38 -12.87 -9.83
CA TYR A 220 -14.42 -13.67 -8.60
C TYR A 220 -15.70 -13.40 -7.79
N ILE A 221 -16.01 -12.12 -7.54
CA ILE A 221 -17.21 -11.73 -6.79
C ILE A 221 -18.48 -12.08 -7.57
N LEU A 222 -18.50 -11.86 -8.89
CA LEU A 222 -19.62 -12.21 -9.74
C LEU A 222 -19.95 -13.70 -9.66
N PHE A 223 -18.95 -14.58 -9.78
CA PHE A 223 -19.15 -16.03 -9.69
C PHE A 223 -19.49 -16.48 -8.27
N ARG A 224 -18.83 -15.93 -7.25
CA ARG A 224 -19.06 -16.30 -5.85
C ARG A 224 -20.47 -15.95 -5.37
N PHE A 225 -20.94 -14.73 -5.68
CA PHE A 225 -22.23 -14.21 -5.21
C PHE A 225 -23.36 -14.35 -6.21
N ARG A 226 -23.07 -14.73 -7.47
CA ARG A 226 -24.04 -14.95 -8.57
C ARG A 226 -24.94 -13.75 -8.87
N ARG A 227 -24.52 -12.55 -8.46
CA ARG A 227 -25.26 -11.28 -8.60
C ARG A 227 -24.26 -10.18 -8.93
N TRP A 228 -24.50 -9.47 -10.02
CA TRP A 228 -23.58 -8.44 -10.51
C TRP A 228 -23.53 -7.20 -9.60
N GLN A 229 -24.58 -6.93 -8.82
CA GLN A 229 -24.62 -5.81 -7.86
C GLN A 229 -23.51 -5.90 -6.80
N PHE A 230 -23.22 -7.11 -6.34
CA PHE A 230 -22.12 -7.39 -5.41
C PHE A 230 -20.78 -7.06 -6.07
N SER A 231 -20.59 -7.53 -7.31
CA SER A 231 -19.37 -7.26 -8.07
C SER A 231 -19.17 -5.77 -8.31
N LEU A 232 -20.22 -5.04 -8.73
CA LEU A 232 -20.15 -3.60 -8.96
C LEU A 232 -19.77 -2.84 -7.68
N GLY A 233 -20.44 -3.14 -6.55
CA GLY A 233 -20.14 -2.51 -5.27
C GLY A 233 -18.68 -2.72 -4.82
N ALA A 234 -18.16 -3.94 -4.95
CA ALA A 234 -16.78 -4.27 -4.61
C ALA A 234 -15.75 -3.56 -5.51
N VAL A 235 -15.99 -3.53 -6.83
CA VAL A 235 -15.08 -2.90 -7.79
C VAL A 235 -15.03 -1.38 -7.61
N ILE A 236 -16.18 -0.73 -7.44
CA ILE A 236 -16.22 0.73 -7.21
C ILE A 236 -15.55 1.10 -5.89
N ALA A 237 -15.79 0.34 -4.81
CA ALA A 237 -15.11 0.58 -3.54
C ALA A 237 -13.59 0.39 -3.66
N SER A 238 -13.14 -0.67 -4.34
CA SER A 238 -11.71 -0.90 -4.58
C SER A 238 -11.09 0.24 -5.40
N ALA A 239 -11.77 0.73 -6.45
CA ALA A 239 -11.30 1.86 -7.25
C ALA A 239 -11.23 3.16 -6.43
N HIS A 240 -12.24 3.41 -5.60
CA HIS A 240 -12.26 4.51 -4.63
C HIS A 240 -11.01 4.45 -3.72
N ASP A 241 -10.67 3.27 -3.19
CA ASP A 241 -9.54 3.11 -2.28
C ASP A 241 -8.21 3.41 -2.97
N VAL A 242 -8.03 2.92 -4.20
CA VAL A 242 -6.82 3.21 -5.00
C VAL A 242 -6.68 4.70 -5.28
N VAL A 243 -7.75 5.37 -5.70
CA VAL A 243 -7.74 6.82 -5.97
C VAL A 243 -7.40 7.62 -4.72
N LEU A 244 -7.93 7.22 -3.56
CA LEU A 244 -7.62 7.88 -2.28
C LEU A 244 -6.18 7.69 -1.84
N VAL A 245 -5.61 6.48 -1.97
CA VAL A 245 -4.19 6.25 -1.66
C VAL A 245 -3.31 7.10 -2.58
N LEU A 246 -3.58 7.13 -3.88
CA LEU A 246 -2.86 7.96 -4.84
C LEU A 246 -3.02 9.46 -4.54
N GLY A 247 -4.23 9.91 -4.20
CA GLY A 247 -4.52 11.30 -3.85
C GLY A 247 -3.78 11.75 -2.60
N ILE A 248 -3.76 10.92 -1.56
CA ILE A 248 -2.99 11.20 -0.34
C ILE A 248 -1.50 11.27 -0.67
N PHE A 249 -0.96 10.34 -1.45
CA PHE A 249 0.44 10.41 -1.88
C PHE A 249 0.75 11.70 -2.64
N SER A 250 -0.11 12.08 -3.59
CA SER A 250 -0.01 13.34 -4.33
C SER A 250 0.01 14.57 -3.42
N LEU A 251 -0.86 14.60 -2.40
CA LEU A 251 -0.97 15.74 -1.49
C LEU A 251 0.20 15.82 -0.50
N THR A 252 0.71 14.68 -0.04
CA THR A 252 1.61 14.65 1.12
C THR A 252 3.09 14.46 0.78
N TYR A 253 3.44 14.01 -0.43
CA TYR A 253 4.84 13.70 -0.75
C TYR A 253 5.79 14.89 -0.59
N SER A 254 5.28 16.13 -0.70
CA SER A 254 6.11 17.34 -0.67
C SER A 254 6.55 17.75 0.74
N PHE A 255 5.81 17.38 1.80
CA PHE A 255 6.09 17.82 3.17
C PHE A 255 6.40 16.68 4.14
N MET A 256 6.16 15.43 3.76
CA MET A 256 6.45 14.28 4.62
C MET A 256 7.97 14.03 4.69
N PRO A 257 8.53 13.73 5.87
CA PRO A 257 9.97 13.66 6.10
C PRO A 257 10.62 12.33 5.65
N PHE A 258 9.95 11.56 4.80
CA PHE A 258 10.42 10.24 4.34
C PHE A 258 10.12 10.04 2.86
N ASN A 259 10.74 9.02 2.26
CA ASN A 259 10.56 8.76 0.85
C ASN A 259 9.12 8.33 0.50
N MET A 260 8.44 9.17 -0.31
CA MET A 260 7.12 8.92 -0.89
C MET A 260 7.17 8.84 -2.43
N GLU A 261 8.26 8.29 -2.97
CA GLU A 261 8.34 7.94 -4.39
C GLU A 261 7.37 6.81 -4.75
N ILE A 262 6.74 6.93 -5.92
CA ILE A 262 6.06 5.82 -6.56
C ILE A 262 7.11 5.00 -7.28
N ASP A 263 7.40 3.85 -6.69
CA ASP A 263 8.29 2.82 -7.22
C ASP A 263 7.51 1.50 -7.37
N GLN A 264 8.22 0.46 -7.79
CA GLN A 264 7.66 -0.88 -7.91
C GLN A 264 7.03 -1.41 -6.62
N ALA A 265 7.62 -1.10 -5.46
CA ALA A 265 7.10 -1.52 -4.16
C ALA A 265 5.76 -0.85 -3.86
N PHE A 266 5.60 0.43 -4.22
CA PHE A 266 4.33 1.14 -4.10
C PHE A 266 3.20 0.46 -4.89
N ILE A 267 3.45 -0.02 -6.11
CA ILE A 267 2.45 -0.78 -6.88
C ILE A 267 2.06 -2.08 -6.16
N ALA A 268 3.04 -2.75 -5.54
CA ALA A 268 2.76 -3.92 -4.72
C ALA A 268 1.87 -3.57 -3.51
N ALA A 269 2.09 -2.41 -2.88
CA ALA A 269 1.22 -1.93 -1.80
C ALA A 269 -0.22 -1.73 -2.31
N ILE A 270 -0.41 -1.04 -3.44
CA ILE A 270 -1.74 -0.80 -4.03
C ILE A 270 -2.48 -2.11 -4.31
N LEU A 271 -1.82 -3.06 -4.97
CA LEU A 271 -2.41 -4.37 -5.26
C LEU A 271 -2.74 -5.15 -3.96
N THR A 272 -1.94 -4.98 -2.90
CA THR A 272 -2.23 -5.57 -1.59
C THR A 272 -3.43 -4.90 -0.92
N VAL A 273 -3.53 -3.57 -0.99
CA VAL A 273 -4.67 -2.79 -0.47
C VAL A 273 -5.96 -3.22 -1.14
N ILE A 274 -5.96 -3.41 -2.47
CA ILE A 274 -7.11 -3.93 -3.20
C ILE A 274 -7.53 -5.31 -2.65
N GLY A 275 -6.57 -6.23 -2.47
CA GLY A 275 -6.86 -7.56 -1.92
C GLY A 275 -7.35 -7.52 -0.47
N TYR A 276 -6.80 -6.62 0.34
CA TYR A 276 -7.20 -6.41 1.72
C TYR A 276 -8.62 -5.83 1.84
N SER A 277 -8.93 -4.77 1.09
CA SER A 277 -10.27 -4.16 1.04
C SER A 277 -11.34 -5.16 0.58
N LEU A 278 -10.97 -6.05 -0.35
CA LEU A 278 -11.83 -7.14 -0.79
C LEU A 278 -12.13 -8.15 0.32
N ASN A 279 -11.19 -8.46 1.22
CA ASN A 279 -11.41 -9.40 2.31
C ASN A 279 -12.57 -8.95 3.22
N ASP A 280 -12.58 -7.67 3.61
CA ASP A 280 -13.66 -7.10 4.42
C ASP A 280 -14.99 -7.08 3.66
N THR A 281 -14.95 -6.66 2.39
CA THR A 281 -16.13 -6.60 1.52
C THR A 281 -16.78 -7.98 1.35
N VAL A 282 -15.97 -9.03 1.13
CA VAL A 282 -16.45 -10.40 0.99
C VAL A 282 -17.12 -10.89 2.27
N ILE A 283 -16.53 -10.63 3.45
CA ILE A 283 -17.12 -11.04 4.74
C ILE A 283 -18.50 -10.40 4.94
N ILE A 284 -18.62 -9.10 4.67
CA ILE A 284 -19.89 -8.38 4.79
C ILE A 284 -20.92 -8.93 3.80
N PHE A 285 -20.51 -9.11 2.54
CA PHE A 285 -21.38 -9.63 1.49
C PHE A 285 -21.84 -11.06 1.74
N ASP A 286 -20.96 -11.92 2.28
CA ASP A 286 -21.29 -13.29 2.66
C ASP A 286 -22.37 -13.28 3.76
N ARG A 287 -22.20 -12.43 4.77
CA ARG A 287 -23.20 -12.28 5.85
C ARG A 287 -24.53 -11.73 5.36
N ILE A 288 -24.52 -10.73 4.46
CA ILE A 288 -25.74 -10.21 3.84
C ILE A 288 -26.44 -11.33 3.08
N ARG A 289 -25.71 -12.08 2.25
CA ARG A 289 -26.27 -13.20 1.49
C ARG A 289 -26.87 -14.27 2.40
N GLU A 290 -26.15 -14.68 3.44
CA GLU A 290 -26.60 -15.67 4.43
C GLU A 290 -27.93 -15.24 5.07
N MET A 291 -28.03 -13.98 5.51
CA MET A 291 -29.26 -13.46 6.12
C MET A 291 -30.44 -13.33 5.15
N MET A 292 -30.17 -13.34 3.84
CA MET A 292 -31.18 -13.24 2.77
C MET A 292 -31.54 -14.61 2.14
N GLU A 293 -30.93 -15.71 2.59
CA GLU A 293 -31.21 -17.05 2.04
C GLU A 293 -32.65 -17.48 2.34
N ASP A 294 -33.08 -17.29 3.60
CA ASP A 294 -34.42 -17.69 4.07
C ASP A 294 -35.41 -16.52 4.20
N SER A 295 -35.12 -15.37 3.57
CA SER A 295 -35.84 -14.15 3.90
C SER A 295 -35.82 -13.05 2.84
N SER A 296 -36.74 -12.09 3.00
CA SER A 296 -36.85 -10.94 2.10
C SER A 296 -35.70 -9.95 2.29
N TRP A 297 -35.30 -9.34 1.17
CA TRP A 297 -34.32 -8.27 1.15
C TRP A 297 -34.96 -7.03 1.75
N THR A 298 -34.39 -6.53 2.85
CA THR A 298 -34.85 -5.31 3.53
C THR A 298 -33.65 -4.50 4.00
N LYS A 299 -33.84 -3.19 4.14
CA LYS A 299 -32.79 -2.28 4.60
C LYS A 299 -32.32 -2.66 6.01
N GLU A 300 -33.28 -2.98 6.87
CA GLU A 300 -33.07 -3.34 8.28
C GLU A 300 -32.17 -4.56 8.38
N ARG A 301 -32.46 -5.63 7.61
CA ARG A 301 -31.65 -6.86 7.66
C ARG A 301 -30.24 -6.66 7.11
N ILE A 302 -30.05 -5.82 6.09
CA ILE A 302 -28.71 -5.49 5.60
C ILE A 302 -27.92 -4.70 6.65
N ASN A 303 -28.57 -3.77 7.37
CA ASN A 303 -27.95 -3.11 8.52
C ASN A 303 -27.64 -4.12 9.64
N THR A 304 -28.51 -5.08 9.92
CA THR A 304 -28.22 -6.12 10.91
C THR A 304 -27.00 -6.96 10.50
N ALA A 305 -26.88 -7.30 9.21
CA ALA A 305 -25.71 -7.98 8.67
C ALA A 305 -24.43 -7.16 8.90
N LEU A 306 -24.43 -5.87 8.55
CA LEU A 306 -23.32 -4.94 8.78
C LEU A 306 -22.92 -4.84 10.26
N ASN A 307 -23.90 -4.68 11.17
CA ASN A 307 -23.61 -4.62 12.61
C ASN A 307 -23.04 -5.94 13.12
N SER A 308 -23.50 -7.09 12.61
CA SER A 308 -23.01 -8.41 13.03
C SER A 308 -21.57 -8.71 12.58
N THR A 309 -21.08 -8.07 11.52
CA THR A 309 -19.69 -8.23 11.04
C THR A 309 -18.74 -7.13 11.53
N LEU A 310 -19.27 -6.00 12.00
CA LEU A 310 -18.51 -4.81 12.39
C LEU A 310 -17.33 -5.11 13.32
N VAL A 311 -17.56 -5.87 14.40
CA VAL A 311 -16.51 -6.19 15.39
C VAL A 311 -15.38 -7.00 14.75
N ARG A 312 -15.72 -7.96 13.89
CA ARG A 312 -14.73 -8.79 13.19
C ARG A 312 -13.92 -7.96 12.20
N THR A 313 -14.58 -7.12 11.41
CA THR A 313 -13.93 -6.21 10.46
C THR A 313 -12.97 -5.29 11.19
N LEU A 314 -13.44 -4.55 12.19
CA LEU A 314 -12.60 -3.63 12.97
C LEU A 314 -11.43 -4.34 13.66
N ASN A 315 -11.64 -5.51 14.26
CA ASN A 315 -10.56 -6.25 14.90
C ASN A 315 -9.47 -6.65 13.90
N THR A 316 -9.86 -7.14 12.72
CA THR A 316 -8.91 -7.53 11.66
C THR A 316 -8.10 -6.33 11.20
N SER A 317 -8.74 -5.17 11.01
CA SER A 317 -8.07 -3.92 10.64
C SER A 317 -7.15 -3.41 11.72
N MET A 318 -7.59 -3.39 12.97
CA MET A 318 -6.76 -2.94 14.09
C MET A 318 -5.53 -3.83 14.31
N THR A 319 -5.67 -5.16 14.19
CA THR A 319 -4.51 -6.06 14.30
C THR A 319 -3.51 -5.87 13.16
N THR A 320 -4.00 -5.69 11.93
CA THR A 320 -3.13 -5.41 10.78
C THR A 320 -2.45 -4.04 10.93
N LEU A 321 -3.20 -3.01 11.33
CA LEU A 321 -2.66 -1.68 11.58
C LEU A 321 -1.61 -1.68 12.69
N ALA A 322 -1.79 -2.46 13.77
CA ALA A 322 -0.79 -2.55 14.83
C ALA A 322 0.57 -3.06 14.29
N VAL A 323 0.56 -4.08 13.43
CA VAL A 323 1.78 -4.59 12.79
C VAL A 323 2.35 -3.56 11.82
N LEU A 324 1.53 -2.97 10.96
CA LEU A 324 1.98 -1.97 9.99
C LEU A 324 2.57 -0.72 10.66
N LEU A 325 1.96 -0.24 11.74
CA LEU A 325 2.47 0.89 12.53
C LEU A 325 3.79 0.53 13.21
N THR A 326 3.93 -0.69 13.72
CA THR A 326 5.20 -1.15 14.30
C THR A 326 6.30 -1.12 13.25
N ILE A 327 6.05 -1.65 12.05
CA ILE A 327 7.04 -1.62 10.95
C ILE A 327 7.27 -0.17 10.45
N PHE A 328 6.24 0.68 10.47
CA PHE A 328 6.38 2.07 10.06
C PHE A 328 7.28 2.89 11.00
N PHE A 329 7.13 2.73 12.31
CA PHE A 329 7.92 3.48 13.31
C PHE A 329 9.29 2.86 13.57
N PHE A 330 9.38 1.52 13.64
CA PHE A 330 10.61 0.80 14.01
C PHE A 330 11.34 0.17 12.82
N GLY A 331 10.72 0.12 11.64
CA GLY A 331 11.36 -0.36 10.42
C GLY A 331 12.29 0.68 9.79
N GLY A 332 12.97 0.27 8.71
CA GLY A 332 13.88 1.14 7.97
C GLY A 332 13.15 2.22 7.16
N GLU A 333 13.83 3.35 6.91
CA GLU A 333 13.27 4.46 6.13
C GLU A 333 12.85 4.07 4.72
N SER A 334 13.56 3.11 4.13
CA SER A 334 13.25 2.54 2.82
C SER A 334 11.87 1.88 2.75
N LEU A 335 11.31 1.44 3.89
CA LEU A 335 10.00 0.81 3.98
C LEU A 335 8.89 1.79 4.37
N ARG A 336 9.21 3.02 4.81
CA ARG A 336 8.21 3.95 5.34
C ARG A 336 7.16 4.36 4.32
N GLY A 337 7.57 4.68 3.08
CA GLY A 337 6.63 4.99 1.99
C GLY A 337 5.69 3.82 1.70
N PHE A 338 6.24 2.62 1.57
CA PHE A 338 5.47 1.39 1.35
C PHE A 338 4.48 1.10 2.51
N MET A 339 4.95 1.18 3.77
CA MET A 339 4.10 0.99 4.96
C MET A 339 3.02 2.06 5.07
N PHE A 340 3.33 3.31 4.72
CA PHE A 340 2.36 4.40 4.72
C PHE A 340 1.21 4.15 3.74
N ALA A 341 1.53 3.69 2.51
CA ALA A 341 0.52 3.29 1.52
C ALA A 341 -0.39 2.18 2.06
N MET A 342 0.20 1.16 2.69
CA MET A 342 -0.54 0.06 3.31
C MET A 342 -1.44 0.52 4.46
N ILE A 343 -0.95 1.40 5.35
CA ILE A 343 -1.72 1.94 6.47
C ILE A 343 -2.93 2.72 5.96
N VAL A 344 -2.70 3.65 5.02
CA VAL A 344 -3.78 4.44 4.41
C VAL A 344 -4.78 3.52 3.75
N GLY A 345 -4.31 2.55 2.96
CA GLY A 345 -5.18 1.62 2.26
C GLY A 345 -6.00 0.71 3.18
N VAL A 346 -5.44 0.24 4.29
CA VAL A 346 -6.19 -0.54 5.30
C VAL A 346 -7.30 0.31 5.92
N VAL A 347 -7.00 1.55 6.32
CA VAL A 347 -7.99 2.46 6.91
C VAL A 347 -9.10 2.77 5.91
N VAL A 348 -8.73 3.12 4.69
CA VAL A 348 -9.67 3.49 3.63
C VAL A 348 -10.51 2.29 3.20
N GLY A 349 -9.93 1.11 3.04
CA GLY A 349 -10.64 -0.12 2.65
C GLY A 349 -11.63 -0.61 3.71
N THR A 350 -11.27 -0.54 4.98
CA THR A 350 -12.20 -0.85 6.07
C THR A 350 -13.38 0.13 6.09
N TYR A 351 -13.15 1.42 5.82
CA TYR A 351 -14.23 2.38 5.66
C TYR A 351 -15.09 2.09 4.41
N SER A 352 -14.47 1.86 3.26
CA SER A 352 -15.17 1.74 1.98
C SER A 352 -16.02 0.48 1.89
N SER A 353 -15.60 -0.65 2.47
CA SER A 353 -16.39 -1.88 2.52
C SER A 353 -17.77 -1.69 3.20
N ILE A 354 -17.81 -0.87 4.25
CA ILE A 354 -19.03 -0.58 5.03
C ILE A 354 -19.83 0.56 4.39
N PHE A 355 -19.18 1.66 4.01
CA PHE A 355 -19.84 2.91 3.64
C PHE A 355 -19.98 3.15 2.13
N ILE A 356 -19.27 2.39 1.30
CA ILE A 356 -19.27 2.52 -0.17
C ILE A 356 -19.76 1.23 -0.82
N ALA A 357 -19.08 0.10 -0.61
CA ALA A 357 -19.39 -1.17 -1.28
C ALA A 357 -20.81 -1.66 -0.98
N THR A 358 -21.17 -1.72 0.31
CA THR A 358 -22.48 -2.22 0.74
C THR A 358 -23.63 -1.31 0.33
N PRO A 359 -23.55 0.03 0.51
CA PRO A 359 -24.60 0.93 0.04
C PRO A 359 -24.75 0.94 -1.48
N LEU A 360 -23.67 0.87 -2.25
CA LEU A 360 -23.74 0.80 -3.72
C LEU A 360 -24.38 -0.50 -4.19
N MET A 361 -24.00 -1.62 -3.57
CA MET A 361 -24.66 -2.90 -3.80
C MET A 361 -26.16 -2.77 -3.49
N TYR A 362 -26.54 -2.21 -2.34
CA TYR A 362 -27.93 -2.00 -1.96
C TYR A 362 -28.71 -1.13 -2.96
N ASP A 363 -28.16 0.01 -3.37
CA ASP A 363 -28.84 0.95 -4.28
C ASP A 363 -29.00 0.38 -5.71
N THR A 364 -28.18 -0.60 -6.09
CA THR A 364 -28.26 -1.29 -7.39
C THR A 364 -29.10 -2.57 -7.38
N LEU A 365 -29.62 -2.99 -6.23
CA LEU A 365 -30.56 -4.10 -6.15
C LEU A 365 -31.90 -3.75 -6.82
N ASP A 366 -32.47 -4.73 -7.54
CA ASP A 366 -33.79 -4.56 -8.16
C ASP A 366 -34.86 -4.36 -7.07
N LYS A 367 -35.67 -3.31 -7.22
CA LYS A 367 -36.81 -3.00 -6.32
C LYS A 367 -37.79 -4.17 -6.19
N LYS A 368 -37.82 -5.10 -7.14
CA LYS A 368 -38.64 -6.33 -7.06
C LYS A 368 -38.20 -7.29 -5.94
N LEU A 369 -36.92 -7.28 -5.55
CA LEU A 369 -36.40 -8.11 -4.44
C LEU A 369 -36.97 -7.70 -3.08
N PHE A 370 -37.36 -6.44 -2.95
CA PHE A 370 -37.97 -5.87 -1.74
C PHE A 370 -39.50 -6.07 -1.68
N LYS A 371 -40.12 -6.62 -2.73
CA LYS A 371 -41.59 -6.75 -2.88
C LYS A 371 -42.15 -8.14 -2.63
N LYS A 372 -41.32 -9.16 -2.34
CA LYS A 372 -41.84 -10.45 -1.84
C LYS A 372 -42.18 -10.29 -0.36
N GLN A 373 -43.40 -9.83 -0.08
CA GLN A 373 -44.12 -10.07 1.17
C GLN A 373 -45.21 -11.09 0.90
#